data_AF-A0A7S3M4M8-F1
#
_entry.id   AF-A0A7S3M4M8-F1
#
_cell.length_a   1.000
_cell.length_b   1.000
_cell.length_c   1.000
_cell.angle_alpha   90.00
_cell.angle_beta   90.00
_cell.angle_gamma   90.00
#
_symmetry.space_group_name_H-M   'P 1'
#
loop_
_entity.id
_entity.type
_entity.pdbx_description
1 polymer ?
#
loop_
_entity_poly.entity_id
_entity_poly.type
_entity_poly.pdbx_seq_one_letter_code
_entity_poly.pdbx_strand_id
1 'polypeptide(L)'
;GRFRGRRAVFLKQLASGLLLVTGPYAVNGVPLRRVNQRMCIGTSTKVDLKGADFGKVDDAYFAKNAAAKKGKKDEMFSKDSPKSEMSAEKKAGQKTMDDAIVKGLGADHKAYLKARFSLSSKMYPHELKF
;
A
#
# COMPACT_ATOMS: atom_id res chain seq x y z
N GLY A 1 3.28 9.51 -4.99
CA GLY A 1 4.40 9.13 -4.09
C GLY A 1 5.29 8.04 -4.68
N ARG A 2 6.00 7.28 -3.83
CA ARG A 2 6.91 6.19 -4.26
C ARG A 2 6.20 5.11 -5.10
N PHE A 3 4.92 4.84 -4.82
CA PHE A 3 4.11 3.81 -5.47
C PHE A 3 3.15 4.36 -6.55
N ARG A 4 3.47 5.49 -7.21
CA ARG A 4 2.64 6.04 -8.32
C ARG A 4 2.35 4.98 -9.37
N GLY A 5 1.13 4.91 -9.91
CA GLY A 5 0.76 3.98 -10.97
C GLY A 5 0.81 2.50 -10.58
N ARG A 6 1.08 2.14 -9.32
CA ARG A 6 0.91 0.76 -8.85
C ARG A 6 -0.57 0.48 -8.67
N ARG A 7 -1.00 -0.71 -9.08
CA ARG A 7 -2.33 -1.25 -8.82
C ARG A 7 -2.32 -1.94 -7.47
N ALA A 8 -3.35 -1.77 -6.67
CA ALA A 8 -3.43 -2.36 -5.35
C ALA A 8 -4.89 -2.65 -5.00
N VAL A 9 -5.09 -3.55 -4.05
CA VAL A 9 -6.37 -4.03 -3.58
C VAL A 9 -6.82 -3.19 -2.40
N PHE A 10 -8.05 -2.69 -2.48
CA PHE A 10 -8.71 -2.01 -1.38
C PHE A 10 -9.22 -3.02 -0.35
N LEU A 11 -9.00 -2.74 0.94
CA LEU A 11 -9.36 -3.65 2.04
C LEU A 11 -10.52 -3.09 2.87
N LYS A 12 -10.29 -1.96 3.54
CA LYS A 12 -11.30 -1.26 4.35
C LYS A 12 -11.03 0.24 4.38
N GLN A 13 -12.06 1.02 4.70
CA GLN A 13 -11.89 2.42 5.07
C GLN A 13 -11.58 2.49 6.57
N LEU A 14 -10.61 3.32 6.94
CA LEU A 14 -10.25 3.56 8.34
C LEU A 14 -11.13 4.68 8.93
N ALA A 15 -11.14 4.79 10.27
CA ALA A 15 -11.90 5.82 10.98
C ALA A 15 -11.47 7.25 10.58
N SER A 16 -10.20 7.44 10.21
CA SER A 16 -9.69 8.70 9.64
C SER A 16 -10.25 9.06 8.25
N GLY A 17 -11.02 8.17 7.63
CA GLY A 17 -11.50 8.30 6.26
C GLY A 17 -10.48 7.86 5.19
N LEU A 18 -9.24 7.54 5.58
CA LEU A 18 -8.22 7.02 4.68
C LEU A 18 -8.53 5.57 4.27
N LEU A 19 -8.13 5.20 3.05
CA LEU A 19 -8.25 3.83 2.57
C LEU A 19 -7.08 2.99 3.06
N LEU A 20 -7.37 1.82 3.62
CA LEU A 20 -6.40 0.76 3.81
C LEU A 20 -6.27 -0.04 2.52
N VAL A 21 -5.05 -0.08 1.99
CA VAL A 21 -4.74 -0.70 0.70
C VAL A 21 -3.55 -1.64 0.86
N THR A 22 -3.58 -2.77 0.17
CA THR A 22 -2.43 -3.66 -0.01
C THR A 22 -2.26 -4.02 -1.48
N GLY A 23 -1.05 -3.95 -2.00
CA GLY A 23 -0.71 -4.68 -3.22
C GLY A 23 0.14 -5.85 -2.75
N PRO A 24 -0.38 -7.10 -2.73
CA PRO A 24 0.27 -8.19 -2.01
C PRO A 24 1.78 -8.16 -2.24
N TYR A 25 2.57 -8.06 -1.15
CA TYR A 25 3.95 -7.59 -1.26
C TYR A 25 4.79 -8.51 -2.16
N ALA A 26 4.49 -9.80 -2.16
CA ALA A 26 5.09 -10.80 -3.03
C ALA A 26 4.82 -10.56 -4.53
N VAL A 27 3.73 -9.88 -4.89
CA VAL A 27 3.31 -9.65 -6.29
C VAL A 27 3.88 -8.34 -6.84
N ASN A 28 3.76 -7.23 -6.10
CA ASN A 28 4.12 -5.91 -6.64
C ASN A 28 4.91 -5.00 -5.67
N GLY A 29 5.26 -5.50 -4.48
CA GLY A 29 6.10 -4.82 -3.50
C GLY A 29 5.45 -3.61 -2.82
N VAL A 30 4.12 -3.47 -2.86
CA VAL A 30 3.41 -2.40 -2.17
C VAL A 30 3.05 -2.90 -0.76
N PRO A 31 3.65 -2.36 0.32
CA PRO A 31 3.30 -2.78 1.67
C PRO A 31 1.86 -2.36 2.02
N LEU A 32 1.34 -2.92 3.11
CA LEU A 32 0.11 -2.43 3.74
C LEU A 32 0.23 -0.91 3.96
N ARG A 33 -0.69 -0.12 3.43
CA ARG A 33 -0.54 1.34 3.43
C ARG A 33 -1.87 2.08 3.47
N ARG A 34 -1.87 3.20 4.18
CA ARG A 34 -2.95 4.20 4.15
C ARG A 34 -2.81 5.12 2.95
N VAL A 35 -3.90 5.33 2.21
CA VAL A 35 -3.94 6.21 1.04
C VAL A 35 -5.18 7.11 1.08
N ASN A 36 -5.03 8.36 0.65
CA ASN A 36 -6.15 9.27 0.49
C ASN A 36 -6.95 8.91 -0.77
N GLN A 37 -8.28 8.81 -0.63
CA GLN A 37 -9.23 8.50 -1.70
C GLN A 37 -9.03 9.35 -2.96
N ARG A 38 -8.75 10.64 -2.80
CA ARG A 38 -8.54 11.58 -3.92
C ARG A 38 -7.34 11.24 -4.80
N MET A 39 -6.41 10.41 -4.30
CA MET A 39 -5.20 10.01 -5.02
C MET A 39 -5.30 8.60 -5.63
N CYS A 40 -6.47 7.98 -5.53
CA CYS A 40 -6.76 6.65 -6.04
C CYS A 40 -7.76 6.74 -7.20
N ILE A 41 -7.66 5.80 -8.13
CA ILE A 41 -8.67 5.58 -9.16
C ILE A 41 -9.32 4.25 -8.81
N GLY A 42 -10.64 4.27 -8.56
CA GLY A 42 -11.41 3.04 -8.40
C GLY A 42 -11.57 2.37 -9.75
N THR A 43 -11.21 1.09 -9.83
CA THR A 43 -11.38 0.29 -11.04
C THR A 43 -12.60 -0.61 -10.94
N SER A 44 -13.10 -1.10 -12.09
CA SER A 44 -14.25 -2.02 -12.14
C SER A 44 -13.93 -3.43 -11.64
N THR A 45 -12.64 -3.77 -11.50
CA THR A 45 -12.18 -5.09 -11.07
C THR A 45 -12.40 -5.30 -9.59
N LYS A 46 -13.19 -6.32 -9.23
CA LYS A 46 -13.43 -6.73 -7.84
C LYS A 46 -12.66 -8.01 -7.53
N VAL A 47 -12.17 -8.12 -6.29
CA VAL A 47 -11.48 -9.29 -5.77
C VAL A 47 -12.15 -9.70 -4.47
N ASP A 48 -12.59 -10.95 -4.39
CA ASP A 48 -13.16 -11.49 -3.16
C ASP A 48 -12.06 -11.79 -2.15
N LEU A 49 -12.16 -11.17 -0.98
CA LEU A 49 -11.15 -11.27 0.08
C LEU A 49 -11.28 -12.54 0.94
N LYS A 50 -12.22 -13.44 0.62
CA LYS A 50 -12.43 -14.79 1.20
C LYS A 50 -12.18 -14.90 2.72
N GLY A 51 -12.65 -13.91 3.49
CA GLY A 51 -12.57 -13.92 4.96
C GLY A 51 -11.24 -13.43 5.56
N ALA A 52 -10.37 -12.77 4.78
CA ALA A 52 -9.20 -12.09 5.32
C ALA A 52 -9.65 -10.94 6.26
N ASP A 53 -9.38 -11.10 7.56
CA ASP A 53 -9.78 -10.14 8.58
C ASP A 53 -8.68 -9.08 8.80
N PHE A 54 -9.06 -7.82 8.56
CA PHE A 54 -8.22 -6.63 8.78
C PHE A 54 -8.72 -5.78 9.95
N GLY A 55 -9.63 -6.31 10.78
CA GLY A 55 -10.22 -5.62 11.92
C GLY A 55 -9.18 -5.00 12.85
N LYS A 56 -8.09 -5.74 13.12
CA LYS A 56 -7.01 -5.32 14.03
C LYS A 56 -6.09 -4.19 13.51
N VAL A 57 -6.22 -3.80 12.24
CA VAL A 57 -5.36 -2.77 11.64
C VAL A 57 -6.08 -1.43 11.65
N ASP A 58 -5.68 -0.54 12.56
CA ASP A 58 -6.28 0.79 12.69
C ASP A 58 -5.29 1.92 12.40
N ASP A 59 -5.76 3.16 12.43
CA ASP A 59 -4.93 4.34 12.15
C ASP A 59 -3.68 4.45 13.05
N ALA A 60 -3.78 3.97 14.29
CA ALA A 60 -2.68 3.93 15.25
C ALA A 60 -1.54 2.99 14.81
N TYR A 61 -1.85 1.91 14.07
CA TYR A 61 -0.85 0.98 13.54
C TYR A 61 0.19 1.68 12.63
N PHE A 62 -0.24 2.75 11.97
CA PHE A 62 0.55 3.53 11.03
C PHE A 62 1.03 4.86 11.60
N ALA A 63 0.85 5.11 12.89
CA ALA A 63 1.45 6.26 13.54
C ALA A 63 2.97 6.15 13.40
N LYS A 64 3.61 7.26 13.01
CA LYS A 64 5.07 7.32 13.01
C LYS A 64 5.51 7.44 14.45
N ASN A 65 6.46 6.62 14.88
CA ASN A 65 7.16 6.86 16.14
C ASN A 65 7.85 8.21 16.02
N ALA A 66 7.46 9.18 16.85
CA ALA A 66 8.14 10.46 16.92
C ALA A 66 9.56 10.19 17.42
N ALA A 67 10.56 10.40 16.57
CA ALA A 67 11.94 10.38 17.04
C ALA A 67 12.08 11.47 18.11
N ALA A 68 12.51 11.09 19.31
CA ALA A 68 12.82 12.04 20.37
C ALA A 68 13.80 13.08 19.82
N LYS A 69 13.43 14.37 19.85
CA LYS A 69 14.36 15.46 19.55
C LYS A 69 15.44 15.49 20.63
N LYS A 70 16.51 14.69 20.49
CA LYS A 70 17.73 14.87 21.26
C LYS A 70 18.51 16.02 20.65
N GLY A 71 18.57 17.13 21.37
CA GLY A 71 19.30 18.32 20.97
C GLY A 71 20.81 18.09 20.97
N LYS A 72 21.47 18.47 19.88
CA LYS A 72 22.69 19.27 19.83
C LYS A 72 22.93 19.67 18.36
N LYS A 73 23.32 20.92 18.16
CA LYS A 73 23.09 21.72 16.94
C LYS A 73 24.10 21.47 15.80
N ASP A 74 25.02 20.53 15.92
CA ASP A 74 26.19 20.43 15.02
C ASP A 74 26.34 19.13 14.18
N GLU A 75 25.58 18.06 14.46
CA GLU A 75 25.62 16.82 13.63
C GLU A 75 24.42 16.69 12.66
N MET A 76 23.80 17.82 12.33
CA MET A 76 22.50 17.90 11.64
C MET A 76 22.54 17.45 10.16
N PHE A 77 23.72 17.17 9.60
CA PHE A 77 23.93 16.75 8.20
C PHE A 77 24.52 15.35 8.04
N SER A 78 24.45 14.48 9.05
CA SER A 78 24.70 13.05 8.85
C SER A 78 23.64 12.49 7.89
N LYS A 79 24.05 12.31 6.63
CA LYS A 79 23.27 11.84 5.47
C LYS A 79 22.71 10.43 5.61
N ASP A 80 23.04 9.75 6.71
CA ASP A 80 22.59 8.42 7.07
C ASP A 80 21.52 8.48 8.15
N SER A 81 20.42 9.18 7.88
CA SER A 81 19.19 8.88 8.62
C SER A 81 18.85 7.41 8.34
N PRO A 82 18.78 6.52 9.35
CA PRO A 82 18.48 5.11 9.12
C PRO A 82 17.16 5.05 8.36
N LYS A 83 17.17 4.38 7.20
CA LYS A 83 15.94 4.08 6.47
C LYS A 83 14.98 3.51 7.50
N SER A 84 13.77 4.06 7.57
CA SER A 84 12.73 3.53 8.45
C SER A 84 12.37 2.12 7.98
N GLU A 85 13.15 1.13 8.40
CA GLU A 85 12.89 -0.25 8.09
C GLU A 85 11.65 -0.69 8.84
N MET A 86 10.73 -1.35 8.14
CA MET A 86 9.58 -1.94 8.82
C MET A 86 10.08 -2.99 9.80
N SER A 87 9.55 -2.97 11.03
CA SER A 87 9.88 -3.95 12.05
C SER A 87 9.58 -5.37 11.56
N ALA A 88 10.33 -6.35 12.06
CA ALA A 88 10.18 -7.75 11.67
C ALA A 88 8.75 -8.26 11.88
N GLU A 89 8.09 -7.80 12.95
CA GLU A 89 6.68 -8.09 13.26
C GLU A 89 5.73 -7.61 12.16
N LYS A 90 5.90 -6.37 11.67
CA LYS A 90 5.08 -5.83 10.59
C LYS A 90 5.29 -6.59 9.28
N LYS A 91 6.54 -7.02 9.01
CA LYS A 91 6.84 -7.87 7.85
C LYS A 91 6.17 -9.24 7.95
N ALA A 92 6.21 -9.87 9.13
CA ALA A 92 5.57 -11.18 9.35
C ALA A 92 4.04 -11.08 9.27
N GLY A 93 3.44 -10.09 9.95
CA GLY A 93 2.00 -9.84 9.90
C GLY A 93 1.51 -9.48 8.49
N GLN A 94 2.32 -8.78 7.70
CA GLN A 94 1.97 -8.53 6.31
C GLN A 94 1.94 -9.81 5.48
N LYS A 95 2.90 -10.73 5.65
CA LYS A 95 2.92 -12.00 4.91
C LYS A 95 1.65 -12.81 5.16
N THR A 96 1.26 -12.96 6.43
CA THR A 96 0.06 -13.74 6.79
C THR A 96 -1.21 -13.14 6.23
N MET A 97 -1.34 -11.81 6.24
CA MET A 97 -2.47 -11.10 5.65
C MET A 97 -2.50 -11.20 4.12
N ASP A 98 -1.35 -11.02 3.47
CA ASP A 98 -1.24 -11.07 2.01
C ASP A 98 -1.48 -12.50 1.48
N ASP A 99 -1.09 -13.55 2.21
CA ASP A 99 -1.27 -14.95 1.80
C ASP A 99 -2.75 -15.30 1.54
N ALA A 100 -3.67 -14.77 2.34
CA ALA A 100 -5.10 -14.97 2.14
C ALA A 100 -5.57 -14.35 0.81
N ILE A 101 -5.07 -13.15 0.47
CA ILE A 101 -5.41 -12.45 -0.77
C ILE A 101 -4.78 -13.16 -1.96
N VAL A 102 -3.51 -13.57 -1.86
CA VAL A 102 -2.76 -14.22 -2.96
C VAL A 102 -3.39 -15.56 -3.36
N LYS A 103 -3.99 -16.29 -2.42
CA LYS A 103 -4.77 -17.51 -2.69
C LYS A 103 -6.07 -17.23 -3.45
N GLY A 104 -6.67 -16.05 -3.27
CA GLY A 104 -7.86 -15.61 -4.00
C GLY A 104 -7.57 -15.09 -5.41
N LEU A 105 -6.31 -14.74 -5.71
CA LEU A 105 -5.93 -14.12 -6.99
C LEU A 105 -5.57 -15.16 -8.06
N GLY A 106 -6.29 -15.13 -9.18
CA GLY A 106 -5.90 -15.82 -10.42
C GLY A 106 -4.61 -15.27 -11.05
N ALA A 107 -4.05 -16.00 -12.01
CA ALA A 107 -2.81 -15.61 -12.69
C ALA A 107 -2.93 -14.24 -13.39
N ASP A 108 -4.06 -13.99 -14.05
CA ASP A 108 -4.31 -12.72 -14.75
C ASP A 108 -4.34 -11.53 -13.80
N HIS A 109 -4.96 -11.69 -12.64
CA HIS A 109 -4.98 -10.64 -11.61
C HIS A 109 -3.59 -10.38 -11.03
N LYS A 110 -2.76 -11.42 -10.86
CA LYS A 110 -1.37 -11.25 -10.41
C LYS A 110 -0.54 -10.49 -11.45
N ALA A 111 -0.68 -10.82 -12.73
CA ALA A 111 -0.04 -10.09 -13.82
C ALA A 111 -0.51 -8.64 -13.88
N TYR A 112 -1.83 -8.42 -13.75
CA TYR A 112 -2.43 -7.08 -13.70
C TYR A 112 -1.90 -6.24 -12.54
N LEU A 113 -1.78 -6.79 -11.33
CA LEU A 113 -1.27 -6.10 -10.15
C LEU A 113 0.24 -5.81 -10.21
N LYS A 114 1.01 -6.67 -10.89
CA LYS A 114 2.45 -6.49 -11.11
C LYS A 114 2.73 -5.36 -12.11
N ALA A 115 1.88 -5.26 -13.13
CA ALA A 115 1.94 -4.20 -14.12
C ALA A 115 1.66 -2.82 -13.52
N ARG A 116 2.29 -1.81 -14.11
CA ARG A 116 2.19 -0.41 -13.67
C ARG A 116 1.31 0.35 -14.66
N PHE A 117 0.40 1.17 -14.14
CA PHE A 117 -0.41 2.06 -14.94
C PHE A 117 0.42 3.24 -15.45
N SER A 118 0.33 3.45 -16.75
CA SER A 118 0.87 4.60 -17.48
C SER A 118 -0.03 4.87 -18.67
N LEU A 119 -0.15 6.12 -19.08
CA LEU A 119 -0.78 6.49 -20.34
C LEU A 119 0.28 6.40 -21.44
N SER A 120 -0.05 5.74 -22.54
CA SER A 120 0.73 5.82 -23.77
C SER A 120 0.18 6.92 -24.67
N SER A 121 0.91 7.22 -25.75
CA SER A 121 0.43 8.15 -26.77
C SER A 121 -0.95 7.75 -27.27
N LYS A 122 -1.86 8.72 -27.39
CA LYS A 122 -3.26 8.54 -27.81
C LYS A 122 -4.16 7.79 -26.82
N MET A 123 -3.77 7.66 -25.54
CA MET A 123 -4.68 7.25 -24.47
C MET A 123 -5.16 8.46 -23.66
N TYR A 124 -6.42 8.84 -23.84
CA TYR A 124 -7.00 9.99 -23.13
C TYR A 124 -7.80 9.56 -21.89
N PRO A 125 -7.50 10.07 -20.68
CA PRO A 125 -8.14 9.61 -19.45
C PRO A 125 -9.66 9.75 -19.41
N HIS A 126 -10.23 10.71 -20.13
CA HIS A 126 -11.68 10.94 -20.19
C HIS A 126 -12.42 9.92 -21.08
N GLU A 127 -11.69 9.19 -21.92
CA GLU A 127 -12.23 8.11 -22.76
C GLU A 127 -12.03 6.73 -22.11
N LEU A 128 -11.12 6.63 -21.14
CA LEU A 128 -10.83 5.38 -20.45
C LEU A 128 -11.94 5.03 -19.45
N LYS A 129 -12.32 3.75 -19.45
CA LYS A 129 -13.17 3.16 -18.42
C LYS A 129 -12.27 2.44 -17.42
N PHE A 130 -12.37 2.85 -16.16
CA PHE A 130 -11.57 2.31 -15.07
C PHE A 130 -12.30 1.21 -14.34
#